data_AF-A0A7J7C753-F1
#
_entry.id   AF-A0A7J7C753-F1
#
_cell.length_a   1.000
_cell.length_b   1.000
_cell.length_c   1.000
_cell.angle_alpha   90.00
_cell.angle_beta   90.00
_cell.angle_gamma   90.00
#
_symmetry.space_group_name_H-M   'P 1'
#
loop_
_entity.id
_entity.type
_entity.pdbx_description
1 polymer ?
#
loop_
_entity_poly.entity_id
_entity_poly.type
_entity_poly.pdbx_seq_one_letter_code
_entity_poly.pdbx_strand_id
1 'polypeptide(L)' 'MPNDISITVEPPVLPFSSIAEQKSFTVKVNGPKITQQSIMSGAILWKDGVHVGSNPMVN' A
#
# COMPACT_ATOMS: atom_id res chain seq x y z
N MET A 1 -7.73 3.06 12.89
CA MET A 1 -7.63 3.64 11.54
C MET A 1 -8.54 4.85 11.49
N PRO A 2 -8.21 5.92 10.77
CA PRO A 2 -9.18 6.98 10.53
C PRO A 2 -10.39 6.35 9.82
N ASN A 3 -11.59 6.48 10.40
CA ASN A 3 -12.78 5.72 9.97
C ASN A 3 -13.27 6.06 8.56
N ASP A 4 -12.71 7.09 7.92
CA ASP A 4 -13.15 7.60 6.63
C ASP A 4 -12.23 7.25 5.45
N ILE A 5 -11.14 6.48 5.66
CA ILE A 5 -10.24 6.05 4.57
C ILE A 5 -10.32 4.54 4.39
N SER A 6 -10.67 4.10 3.18
CA SER A 6 -10.58 2.70 2.76
C SER A 6 -9.39 2.51 1.83
N ILE A 7 -8.51 1.55 2.13
CA ILE A 7 -7.36 1.20 1.30
C ILE A 7 -7.54 -0.25 0.85
N THR A 8 -7.47 -0.49 -0.45
CA THR A 8 -7.53 -1.83 -1.05
C THR A 8 -6.30 -2.07 -1.92
N VAL A 9 -5.69 -3.24 -1.80
CA VAL A 9 -4.52 -3.66 -2.58
C VAL A 9 -4.88 -4.88 -3.41
N GLU A 10 -4.62 -4.83 -4.72
CA GLU A 10 -4.90 -5.91 -5.66
C GLU A 10 -3.67 -6.21 -6.54
N PRO A 11 -3.14 -7.45 -6.53
CA PRO A 11 -3.51 -8.56 -5.64
C PRO A 11 -2.97 -8.35 -4.20
N PRO A 12 -3.61 -8.95 -3.18
CA PRO A 12 -3.16 -8.82 -1.78
C PRO A 12 -1.91 -9.64 -1.44
N VAL A 13 -1.54 -10.60 -2.31
CA VAL A 13 -0.35 -11.45 -2.17
C VAL A 13 0.38 -11.51 -3.49
N LEU A 14 1.69 -11.35 -3.45
CA LEU A 14 2.57 -11.42 -4.62
C LEU A 14 3.44 -12.69 -4.51
N PRO A 15 3.10 -13.78 -5.21
CA PRO A 15 3.93 -14.98 -5.23
C PRO A 15 5.14 -14.77 -6.15
N PHE A 16 6.33 -15.09 -5.65
CA PHE A 16 7.57 -15.10 -6.41
C PHE A 16 8.08 -16.53 -6.53
N SER A 17 8.50 -16.91 -7.74
CA SER A 17 8.93 -18.27 -8.10
C SER A 17 10.38 -18.31 -8.59
N SER A 18 10.93 -17.17 -8.99
CA SER A 18 12.27 -17.05 -9.58
C SER A 18 13.00 -15.81 -9.07
N ILE A 19 14.34 -15.88 -9.11
CA ILE A 19 15.20 -14.72 -8.84
C ILE A 19 15.00 -13.69 -9.96
N ALA A 20 14.95 -12.41 -9.59
CA ALA A 20 14.71 -11.26 -10.48
C ALA A 20 13.31 -11.20 -11.12
N GLU A 21 12.34 -11.94 -10.58
CA GLU A 21 10.95 -11.82 -11.00
C GLU A 21 10.33 -10.49 -10.52
N GLN A 22 9.68 -9.76 -11.42
CA GLN A 22 8.96 -8.52 -11.09
C GLN A 22 7.46 -8.78 -11.02
N LYS A 23 6.83 -8.27 -9.95
CA LYS A 23 5.37 -8.27 -9.79
C LYS A 23 4.87 -6.84 -9.60
N SER A 24 3.67 -6.58 -10.12
CA SER A 24 2.98 -5.30 -9.99
C SER A 24 1.75 -5.45 -9.09
N PHE A 25 1.46 -4.42 -8.32
CA PHE A 25 0.26 -4.33 -7.50
C PHE A 25 -0.38 -2.95 -7.67
N THR A 26 -1.69 -2.88 -7.46
CA THR A 26 -2.46 -1.63 -7.49
C THR A 26 -2.95 -1.31 -6.10
N VAL A 27 -2.78 -0.04 -5.69
CA VAL A 27 -3.33 0.49 -4.45
C VAL A 27 -4.47 1.43 -4.78
N LYS A 28 -5.66 1.13 -4.27
CA LYS A 28 -6.83 1.99 -4.35
C LYS A 28 -7.03 2.65 -2.98
N VAL A 29 -7.00 3.97 -2.94
CA VAL A 29 -7.26 4.76 -1.74
C VAL A 29 -8.55 5.53 -1.99
N ASN A 30 -9.60 5.24 -1.21
CA ASN A 30 -10.80 6.05 -1.19
C ASN A 30 -10.90 6.76 0.15
N GLY A 31 -11.28 8.03 0.11
CA GLY A 31 -11.50 8.84 1.30
C GLY A 31 -12.29 10.10 0.95
N PRO A 32 -12.66 10.90 1.96
CA PRO A 32 -13.30 12.18 1.75
C PRO A 32 -12.40 13.09 0.91
N LYS A 33 -13.01 14.11 0.26
CA LYS A 33 -12.26 15.11 -0.51
C LYS A 33 -11.11 15.65 0.34
N ILE A 34 -9.92 15.71 -0.25
CA ILE A 34 -8.74 16.30 0.36
C ILE A 34 -9.05 17.78 0.64
N THR A 35 -9.38 18.10 1.89
CA THR A 35 -9.48 19.48 2.37
C THR A 35 -8.09 19.94 2.80
N GLN A 36 -7.71 21.17 2.46
CA GLN A 36 -6.34 21.73 2.49
C GLN A 36 -5.60 21.73 3.84
N GLN A 37 -6.11 21.10 4.91
CA GLN A 37 -5.61 21.27 6.27
C GLN A 37 -5.14 19.98 6.97
N SER A 38 -5.27 18.80 6.36
CA SER A 38 -4.78 17.56 7.01
C SER A 38 -4.22 16.58 5.99
N ILE A 39 -2.88 16.56 5.91
CA ILE A 39 -2.14 15.53 5.18
C ILE A 39 -2.16 14.26 6.02
N MET A 40 -2.58 13.15 5.42
CA MET A 40 -2.62 11.85 6.08
C MET A 40 -1.59 10.95 5.42
N SER A 41 -0.57 10.55 6.16
CA SER A 41 0.48 9.66 5.69
C SER A 41 0.25 8.21 6.13
N GLY A 42 0.66 7.27 5.28
CA GLY A 42 0.59 5.85 5.53
C GLY A 42 1.68 5.09 4.80
N ALA A 43 1.87 3.83 5.13
CA ALA A 43 2.86 2.96 4.49
C ALA A 43 2.26 1.59 4.20
N ILE A 44 2.64 1.02 3.06
CA ILE A 44 2.36 -0.37 2.73
C ILE A 44 3.63 -1.16 3.02
N LEU A 45 3.49 -2.16 3.90
CA LEU A 45 4.57 -3.08 4.26
C LEU A 45 4.26 -4.45 3.67
N TRP A 46 5.13 -4.94 2.80
CA TRP A 46 5.13 -6.33 2.38
C TRP A 46 5.99 -7.14 3.34
N LYS A 47 5.44 -8.22 3.91
CA LYS A 47 6.15 -9.14 4.81
C LYS A 47 6.03 -10.55 4.26
N ASP A 48 7.16 -11.17 3.95
CA ASP A 48 7.25 -12.59 3.56
C ASP A 48 7.69 -13.49 4.74
N GLY A 49 7.97 -12.89 5.90
CA GLY A 49 8.46 -13.57 7.11
C GLY A 49 9.97 -13.38 7.37
N VAL A 50 10.75 -12.95 6.37
CA VAL A 50 12.22 -12.79 6.45
C VAL A 50 12.68 -11.39 5.98
N HIS A 51 12.00 -10.83 4.99
CA HIS A 51 12.26 -9.53 4.38
C HIS A 51 11.06 -8.59 4.52
N VAL A 52 11.33 -7.31 4.76
CA VAL A 52 10.32 -6.25 4.81
C VAL A 52 10.58 -5.26 3.68
N GLY A 53 9.70 -5.24 2.68
CA GLY A 53 9.69 -4.22 1.63
C GLY A 53 8.78 -3.07 2.04
N SER A 54 9.32 -1.85 2.16
CA SER A 54 8.57 -0.64 2.52
C SER A 54 8.42 0.28 1.33
N ASN A 55 7.17 0.56 0.92
CA ASN A 55 6.86 1.59 -0.06
C ASN A 55 6.15 2.76 0.66
N PRO A 56 6.81 3.92 0.85
CA PRO A 56 6.16 5.08 1.43
C PRO A 56 5.15 5.68 0.44
N MET A 57 3.92 5.92 0.89
CA MET A 57 2.90 6.64 0.11
C MET A 57 2.72 8.05 0.68
N VAL A 58 2.88 9.06 -0.16
CA VAL A 58 2.57 10.46 0.15
C VAL A 58 1.41 10.88 -0.75
N ASN A 59 0.37 11.49 -0.17
CA ASN A 59 -0.75 12.10 -0.87
C ASN A 59 -1.01 13.47 -0.26
#